data_AF-A0A3D4YPG9-F1
#
_entry.id   AF-A0A3D4YPG9-F1
#
_cell.length_a   1.000
_cell.length_b   1.000
_cell.length_c   1.000
_cell.angle_alpha   90.00
_cell.angle_beta   90.00
_cell.angle_gamma   90.00
#
_symmetry.space_group_name_H-M   'P 1'
#
loop_
_entity.id
_entity.type
_entity.pdbx_description
1 polymer ?
#
loop_
_entity_poly.entity_id
_entity_poly.type
_entity_poly.pdbx_seq_one_letter_code
_entity_poly.pdbx_strand_id
1 'polypeptide(L)'
;MRSMWRRRPGATAWCASTAPNTKHTRKAKEPRRRMAKSRSSKQAEAEEVAPPLARPQDPGTRQKADESRLSRAGELRALLTRASHEYYVLDRPTMPDAEYDKLFRELQELERTFPECLTPDSPTLRVGAEPQSQLSKHEHLRQMLSLDNAFDDEELRAWEERLVRIAGDDVAKSGYTAELKIDGIA
;
A
#
# COMPACT_ATOMS: atom_id res chain seq x y z
N MET A 1 0.12 -11.56 -70.50
CA MET A 1 -0.82 -10.50 -70.90
C MET A 1 -1.03 -9.54 -69.73
N ARG A 2 -0.57 -8.28 -69.85
CA ARG A 2 -1.39 -7.04 -69.91
C ARG A 2 -2.27 -6.82 -68.66
N SER A 3 -1.82 -5.95 -67.74
CA SER A 3 -2.30 -4.55 -67.54
C SER A 3 -3.32 -4.50 -66.39
N MET A 4 -3.44 -3.49 -65.53
CA MET A 4 -3.28 -2.05 -65.72
C MET A 4 -3.30 -1.32 -64.35
N TRP A 5 -2.70 -0.14 -64.36
CA TRP A 5 -2.42 0.82 -63.28
C TRP A 5 -3.60 1.68 -62.78
N ARG A 6 -3.45 2.26 -61.56
CA ARG A 6 -3.58 3.72 -61.21
C ARG A 6 -3.18 3.95 -59.72
N ARG A 7 -2.02 4.55 -59.38
CA ARG A 7 -1.70 5.98 -59.02
C ARG A 7 -2.71 6.65 -58.05
N ARG A 8 -2.37 6.91 -56.75
CA ARG A 8 -1.61 8.04 -56.09
C ARG A 8 -2.51 9.29 -55.81
N PRO A 9 -2.16 10.30 -54.96
CA PRO A 9 -1.33 10.41 -53.72
C PRO A 9 -1.88 11.43 -52.64
N GLY A 10 -1.14 11.69 -51.54
CA GLY A 10 -1.25 12.92 -50.72
C GLY A 10 -1.04 12.66 -49.21
N ALA A 11 0.12 12.84 -48.58
CA ALA A 11 0.95 14.03 -48.29
C ALA A 11 0.60 14.73 -46.96
N THR A 12 1.61 14.78 -46.05
CA THR A 12 1.97 15.88 -45.10
C THR A 12 0.97 16.21 -43.97
N ALA A 13 1.29 16.66 -42.74
CA ALA A 13 2.46 17.19 -42.04
C ALA A 13 2.05 17.30 -40.54
N TRP A 14 2.88 16.87 -39.59
CA TRP A 14 3.63 17.70 -38.61
C TRP A 14 2.84 18.62 -37.63
N CYS A 15 3.22 18.42 -36.35
CA CYS A 15 3.46 19.40 -35.28
C CYS A 15 2.38 19.82 -34.26
N ALA A 16 2.80 19.66 -32.98
CA ALA A 16 2.70 20.61 -31.86
C ALA A 16 1.29 20.85 -31.27
N SER A 17 1.06 21.10 -29.97
CA SER A 17 1.87 21.26 -28.76
C SER A 17 0.91 21.55 -27.59
N THR A 18 1.44 21.51 -26.36
CA THR A 18 1.07 22.38 -25.23
C THR A 18 -0.11 21.98 -24.33
N ALA A 19 0.24 21.56 -23.11
CA ALA A 19 -0.61 21.54 -21.93
C ALA A 19 -0.79 22.97 -21.34
N PRO A 20 -1.93 23.29 -20.71
CA PRO A 20 -2.04 24.46 -19.86
C PRO A 20 -1.99 24.13 -18.35
N ASN A 21 -1.10 24.87 -17.69
CA ASN A 21 -0.86 25.02 -16.26
C ASN A 21 -1.97 25.86 -15.59
N THR A 22 -2.56 25.40 -14.49
CA THR A 22 -3.57 26.15 -13.72
C THR A 22 -2.96 26.69 -12.42
N LYS A 23 -2.81 28.02 -12.33
CA LYS A 23 -2.50 28.75 -11.09
C LYS A 23 -3.79 29.31 -10.50
N HIS A 24 -4.13 28.94 -9.27
CA HIS A 24 -5.19 29.61 -8.49
C HIS A 24 -4.58 30.52 -7.43
N THR A 25 -4.90 31.81 -7.54
CA THR A 25 -4.53 32.87 -6.60
C THR A 25 -5.62 33.03 -5.54
N ARG A 26 -5.23 33.06 -4.26
CA ARG A 26 -6.10 33.37 -3.13
C ARG A 26 -6.36 34.89 -3.06
N LYS A 27 -7.63 35.31 -3.03
CA LYS A 27 -8.04 36.69 -2.74
C LYS A 27 -8.21 36.89 -1.23
N ALA A 28 -7.44 37.82 -0.66
CA ALA A 28 -7.63 38.37 0.68
C ALA A 28 -8.84 39.32 0.71
N LYS A 29 -9.56 39.37 1.84
CA LYS A 29 -10.60 40.36 2.11
C LYS A 29 -10.55 40.76 3.59
N GLU A 30 -10.35 42.04 3.83
CA GLU A 30 -10.32 42.71 5.15
C GLU A 30 -11.25 43.94 5.09
N PRO A 31 -11.43 44.71 6.18
CA PRO A 31 -12.34 44.46 7.31
C PRO A 31 -13.54 45.42 7.33
N ARG A 32 -14.50 45.21 8.23
CA ARG A 32 -15.53 46.20 8.58
C ARG A 32 -15.55 46.50 10.09
N ARG A 33 -15.18 47.75 10.42
CA ARG A 33 -15.61 48.55 11.59
C ARG A 33 -17.16 48.62 11.63
N ARG A 34 -17.90 48.91 12.71
CA ARG A 34 -17.69 49.56 14.02
C ARG A 34 -19.01 49.36 14.80
N MET A 35 -18.99 49.39 16.13
CA MET A 35 -19.74 50.31 17.00
C MET A 35 -20.03 49.72 18.38
N ALA A 36 -19.69 50.52 19.39
CA ALA A 36 -19.99 50.31 20.79
C ALA A 36 -21.47 50.61 21.11
N LYS A 37 -22.04 49.87 22.06
CA LYS A 37 -23.12 50.35 22.93
C LYS A 37 -22.87 49.85 24.36
N SER A 38 -22.92 50.81 25.27
CA SER A 38 -22.87 50.67 26.71
C SER A 38 -24.23 50.27 27.28
N ARG A 39 -24.24 49.47 28.35
CA ARG A 39 -24.84 49.78 29.68
C ARG A 39 -25.22 48.51 30.46
N SER A 40 -24.97 48.63 31.76
CA SER A 40 -25.69 48.02 32.88
C SER A 40 -25.21 46.66 33.39
N SER A 41 -24.53 46.77 34.53
CA SER A 41 -24.48 45.84 35.65
C SER A 41 -25.77 45.03 35.85
N LYS A 42 -25.61 43.70 35.97
CA LYS A 42 -26.39 42.84 36.86
C LYS A 42 -25.47 41.72 37.33
N GLN A 43 -25.21 41.70 38.63
CA GLN A 43 -24.68 40.55 39.34
C GLN A 43 -25.71 39.41 39.22
N ALA A 44 -25.24 38.24 38.80
CA ALA A 44 -25.91 36.97 38.99
C ALA A 44 -24.82 35.97 39.37
N GLU A 45 -24.97 35.40 40.55
CA GLU A 45 -24.12 34.39 41.14
C GLU A 45 -23.89 33.24 40.14
N ALA A 46 -22.65 33.04 39.75
CA ALA A 46 -22.22 31.78 39.18
C ALA A 46 -22.01 30.83 40.37
N GLU A 47 -23.03 30.06 40.69
CA GLU A 47 -22.87 28.81 41.40
C GLU A 47 -22.02 27.91 40.49
N GLU A 48 -20.71 27.98 40.68
CA GLU A 48 -19.73 27.11 40.05
C GLU A 48 -19.95 25.71 40.62
N VAL A 49 -20.87 24.97 39.98
CA VAL A 49 -20.99 23.53 40.20
C VAL A 49 -19.70 22.91 39.66
N ALA A 50 -18.71 22.82 40.56
CA ALA A 50 -17.49 22.08 40.33
C ALA A 50 -17.87 20.69 39.79
N PRO A 51 -17.23 20.20 38.72
CA PRO A 51 -17.42 18.82 38.29
C PRO A 51 -17.12 17.93 39.50
N PRO A 52 -17.94 16.89 39.78
CA PRO A 52 -17.79 16.11 40.99
C PRO A 52 -16.37 15.57 41.02
N LEU A 53 -15.60 16.03 42.01
CA LEU A 53 -14.25 15.57 42.28
C LEU A 53 -14.29 14.05 42.21
N ALA A 54 -13.62 13.48 41.21
CA ALA A 54 -13.43 12.04 41.10
C ALA A 54 -12.91 11.59 42.46
N ARG A 55 -13.70 10.77 43.16
CA ARG A 55 -13.31 10.23 44.48
C ARG A 55 -11.90 9.68 44.35
N PRO A 56 -11.01 9.86 45.36
CA PRO A 56 -9.72 9.21 45.34
C PRO A 56 -9.97 7.71 45.16
N GLN A 57 -9.66 7.20 43.98
CA GLN A 57 -9.74 5.77 43.74
C GLN A 57 -8.68 5.15 44.63
N ASP A 58 -9.12 4.24 45.49
CA ASP A 58 -8.24 3.48 46.36
C ASP A 58 -7.09 2.91 45.51
N PRO A 59 -5.81 3.19 45.83
CA PRO A 59 -4.68 2.71 45.03
C PRO A 59 -4.73 1.20 44.73
N GLY A 60 -5.29 0.41 45.64
CA GLY A 60 -5.48 -1.03 45.41
C GLY A 60 -6.49 -1.38 44.30
N THR A 61 -7.50 -0.54 44.06
CA THR A 61 -8.48 -0.76 42.97
C THR A 61 -7.94 -0.41 41.60
N ARG A 62 -7.09 0.62 41.49
CA ARG A 62 -6.41 0.97 40.22
C ARG A 62 -5.40 -0.09 39.80
N GLN A 63 -4.55 -0.52 40.74
CA GLN A 63 -3.56 -1.59 40.47
C GLN A 63 -4.23 -2.87 39.96
N LYS A 64 -5.33 -3.29 40.56
CA LYS A 64 -6.08 -4.47 40.11
C LYS A 64 -6.70 -4.30 38.72
N ALA A 65 -7.13 -3.08 38.36
CA ALA A 65 -7.64 -2.77 37.03
C ALA A 65 -6.52 -2.70 35.96
N ASP A 66 -5.34 -2.19 36.33
CA ASP A 66 -4.13 -2.21 35.49
C ASP A 66 -3.70 -3.65 35.19
N GLU A 67 -3.60 -4.48 36.22
CA GLU A 67 -3.28 -5.91 36.10
C GLU A 67 -4.25 -6.66 35.19
N SER A 68 -5.56 -6.40 35.33
CA SER A 68 -6.60 -7.00 34.49
C SER A 68 -6.45 -6.62 33.01
N ARG A 69 -6.15 -5.34 32.73
CA ARG A 69 -5.92 -4.85 31.35
C ARG A 69 -4.67 -5.45 30.74
N LEU A 70 -3.57 -5.49 31.48
CA LEU A 70 -2.32 -6.11 31.04
C LEU A 70 -2.51 -7.60 30.75
N SER A 71 -3.27 -8.29 31.60
CA SER A 71 -3.65 -9.69 31.38
C SER A 71 -4.43 -9.85 30.08
N ARG A 72 -5.47 -9.04 29.87
CA ARG A 72 -6.29 -9.08 28.65
C ARG A 72 -5.47 -8.78 27.39
N ALA A 73 -4.61 -7.77 27.43
CA ALA A 73 -3.72 -7.45 26.32
C ALA A 73 -2.74 -8.60 26.02
N GLY A 74 -2.26 -9.30 27.06
CA GLY A 74 -1.44 -10.50 26.91
C GLY A 74 -2.19 -11.65 26.24
N GLU A 75 -3.41 -11.93 26.66
CA GLU A 75 -4.28 -12.95 26.05
C GLU A 75 -4.55 -12.68 24.57
N LEU A 76 -4.93 -11.44 24.24
CA LEU A 76 -5.20 -11.02 22.87
C LEU A 76 -3.96 -11.16 21.99
N ARG A 77 -2.79 -10.74 22.48
CA ARG A 77 -1.51 -10.94 21.77
C ARG A 77 -1.25 -12.41 21.49
N ALA A 78 -1.37 -13.28 22.49
CA ALA A 78 -1.15 -14.71 22.32
C ALA A 78 -2.12 -15.36 21.31
N LEU A 79 -3.41 -15.00 21.38
CA LEU A 79 -4.44 -15.49 20.45
C LEU A 79 -4.17 -15.03 19.01
N LEU A 80 -3.90 -13.74 18.81
CA LEU A 80 -3.66 -13.17 17.49
C LEU A 80 -2.35 -13.68 16.87
N THR A 81 -1.30 -13.84 17.68
CA THR A 81 -0.03 -14.44 17.21
C THR A 81 -0.24 -15.88 16.77
N ARG A 82 -1.00 -16.68 17.54
CA ARG A 82 -1.31 -18.06 17.15
C ARG A 82 -2.12 -18.12 15.86
N ALA A 83 -3.20 -17.34 15.77
CA ALA A 83 -4.06 -17.29 14.59
C ALA A 83 -3.28 -16.81 13.34
N SER A 84 -2.40 -15.82 13.50
CA SER A 84 -1.52 -15.35 12.42
C SER A 84 -0.57 -16.45 11.94
N HIS A 85 0.03 -17.20 12.87
CA HIS A 85 0.93 -18.30 12.52
C HIS A 85 0.18 -19.43 11.79
N GLU A 86 -1.02 -19.79 12.25
CA GLU A 86 -1.88 -20.75 11.59
C GLU A 86 -2.27 -20.34 10.17
N TYR A 87 -2.57 -19.06 9.97
CA TYR A 87 -2.92 -18.51 8.67
C TYR A 87 -1.71 -18.39 7.72
N TYR A 88 -0.64 -17.71 8.14
CA TYR A 88 0.49 -17.37 7.25
C TYR A 88 1.57 -18.45 7.14
N VAL A 89 1.75 -19.29 8.17
CA VAL A 89 2.85 -20.28 8.22
C VAL A 89 2.34 -21.68 7.96
N LEU A 90 1.22 -22.07 8.59
CA LEU A 90 0.70 -23.43 8.51
C LEU A 90 -0.34 -23.65 7.41
N ASP A 91 -0.87 -22.58 6.80
CA ASP A 91 -1.97 -22.62 5.82
C ASP A 91 -3.19 -23.43 6.35
N ARG A 92 -3.48 -23.27 7.65
CA ARG A 92 -4.54 -23.99 8.38
C ARG A 92 -5.23 -23.07 9.39
N PRO A 93 -6.00 -22.07 8.92
CA PRO A 93 -6.67 -21.14 9.82
C PRO A 93 -7.73 -21.84 10.67
N THR A 94 -7.64 -21.69 11.99
CA THR A 94 -8.69 -22.15 12.92
C THR A 94 -9.67 -21.06 13.33
N MET A 95 -9.29 -19.80 13.13
CA MET A 95 -10.08 -18.61 13.47
C MET A 95 -10.63 -17.94 12.21
N PRO A 96 -11.94 -17.64 12.13
CA PRO A 96 -12.49 -16.86 11.04
C PRO A 96 -11.96 -15.42 11.02
N ASP A 97 -11.76 -14.85 9.83
CA ASP A 97 -11.23 -13.49 9.63
C ASP A 97 -11.99 -12.43 10.43
N ALA A 98 -13.33 -12.51 10.46
CA ALA A 98 -14.16 -11.55 11.18
C ALA A 98 -13.92 -11.55 12.71
N GLU A 99 -13.57 -12.72 13.27
CA GLU A 99 -13.24 -12.85 14.69
C GLU A 99 -11.84 -12.31 14.95
N TYR A 100 -10.87 -12.64 14.08
CA TYR A 100 -9.52 -12.10 14.13
C TYR A 100 -9.54 -10.56 14.10
N ASP A 101 -10.26 -9.96 13.16
CA ASP A 101 -10.40 -8.50 13.02
C ASP A 101 -10.98 -7.85 14.28
N LYS A 102 -11.97 -8.51 14.91
CA LYS A 102 -12.59 -8.00 16.13
C LYS A 102 -11.59 -7.99 17.29
N LEU A 103 -10.87 -9.08 17.50
CA LEU A 103 -9.86 -9.20 18.56
C LEU A 103 -8.68 -8.27 18.31
N PHE A 104 -8.29 -8.09 17.05
CA PHE A 104 -7.22 -7.17 16.65
C PHE A 104 -7.59 -5.72 16.95
N ARG A 105 -8.82 -5.29 16.61
CA ARG A 105 -9.33 -3.95 16.96
C ARG A 105 -9.43 -3.74 18.47
N GLU A 106 -9.83 -4.76 19.22
CA GLU A 106 -9.87 -4.71 20.69
C GLU A 106 -8.46 -4.46 21.26
N LEU A 107 -7.45 -5.19 20.78
CA LEU A 107 -6.06 -4.99 21.20
C LEU A 107 -5.55 -3.60 20.82
N GLN A 108 -5.81 -3.13 19.60
CA GLN A 108 -5.44 -1.79 19.16
C GLN A 108 -6.06 -0.69 20.04
N GLU A 109 -7.33 -0.84 20.42
CA GLU A 109 -8.01 0.12 21.29
C GLU A 109 -7.39 0.14 22.69
N LEU A 110 -7.09 -1.04 23.24
CA LEU A 110 -6.44 -1.17 24.54
C LEU A 110 -5.07 -0.52 24.55
N GLU A 111 -4.22 -0.80 23.55
CA GLU A 111 -2.88 -0.23 23.45
C GLU A 111 -2.90 1.28 23.18
N ARG A 112 -3.89 1.78 22.43
CA ARG A 112 -4.08 3.21 22.21
C ARG A 112 -4.49 3.94 23.49
N THR A 113 -5.38 3.34 24.27
CA THR A 113 -5.91 3.95 25.49
C THR A 113 -4.93 3.83 26.66
N PHE A 114 -4.16 2.75 26.69
CA PHE A 114 -3.23 2.39 27.76
C PHE A 114 -1.85 2.07 27.17
N PRO A 115 -0.98 3.09 26.99
CA PRO A 115 0.36 2.90 26.42
C PRO A 115 1.22 1.88 27.18
N GLU A 116 0.94 1.63 28.46
CA GLU A 116 1.57 0.59 29.28
C GLU A 116 1.30 -0.84 28.79
N CYS A 117 0.25 -1.05 27.99
CA CYS A 117 -0.08 -2.34 27.38
C CYS A 117 0.69 -2.57 26.06
N LEU A 118 1.25 -1.51 25.46
CA LEU A 118 1.96 -1.59 24.19
C LEU A 118 3.31 -2.29 24.41
N THR A 119 3.59 -3.28 23.57
CA THR A 119 4.84 -4.03 23.61
C THR A 119 5.44 -4.14 22.21
N PRO A 120 6.78 -4.12 22.06
CA PRO A 120 7.42 -4.11 20.75
C PRO A 120 7.17 -5.39 19.94
N ASP A 121 6.79 -6.48 20.60
CA ASP A 121 6.41 -7.74 19.98
C ASP A 121 4.91 -7.83 19.62
N SER A 122 4.12 -6.78 19.88
CA SER A 122 2.68 -6.78 19.62
C SER A 122 2.35 -6.98 18.13
N PRO A 123 1.35 -7.82 17.79
CA PRO A 123 0.87 -7.99 16.42
C PRO A 123 0.42 -6.68 15.75
N THR A 124 0.03 -5.66 16.52
CA THR A 124 -0.41 -4.36 16.00
C THR A 124 0.73 -3.51 15.43
N LEU A 125 1.97 -3.80 15.81
CA LEU A 125 3.18 -3.12 15.35
C LEU A 125 3.90 -3.88 14.23
N ARG A 126 3.54 -5.15 13.98
CA ARG A 126 4.16 -5.95 12.93
C ARG A 126 3.42 -5.78 11.61
N VAL A 127 4.17 -5.68 10.52
CA VAL A 127 3.64 -5.74 9.16
C VAL A 127 4.07 -7.06 8.54
N GLY A 128 3.11 -7.95 8.30
CA GLY A 128 3.35 -9.27 7.70
C GLY A 128 3.79 -10.35 8.70
N ALA A 129 3.93 -11.57 8.21
CA ALA A 129 4.50 -12.70 8.94
C ALA A 129 6.02 -12.78 8.75
N GLU A 130 6.71 -13.57 9.58
CA GLU A 130 8.11 -13.89 9.31
C GLU A 130 8.23 -14.51 7.90
N PRO A 131 9.21 -14.06 7.09
CA PRO A 131 9.46 -14.67 5.80
C PRO A 131 9.67 -16.17 5.99
N GLN A 132 9.00 -17.00 5.18
CA GLN A 132 9.27 -18.43 5.17
C GLN A 132 10.77 -18.64 4.97
N SER A 133 11.40 -19.30 5.94
CA SER A 133 12.85 -19.28 6.06
C SER A 133 13.54 -20.02 4.93
N GLN A 134 12.85 -20.91 4.21
CA GLN A 134 13.47 -21.78 3.21
C GLN A 134 12.44 -22.22 2.15
N LEU A 135 12.53 -21.66 0.94
CA LEU A 135 11.97 -22.32 -0.24
C LEU A 135 12.92 -23.45 -0.63
N SER A 136 12.42 -24.68 -0.70
CA SER A 136 13.21 -25.81 -1.21
C SER A 136 13.58 -25.56 -2.66
N LYS A 137 14.84 -25.85 -3.02
CA LYS A 137 15.25 -25.81 -4.42
C LYS A 137 14.52 -26.92 -5.17
N HIS A 138 13.86 -26.56 -6.26
CA HIS A 138 13.25 -27.51 -7.18
C HIS A 138 13.98 -27.46 -8.52
N GLU A 139 14.18 -28.64 -9.11
CA GLU A 139 14.70 -28.75 -10.47
C GLU A 139 13.54 -28.66 -11.46
N HIS A 140 13.64 -27.74 -12.42
CA HIS A 140 12.63 -27.60 -13.47
C HIS A 140 12.69 -28.81 -14.40
N LEU A 141 11.51 -29.34 -14.78
CA LEU A 141 11.40 -30.48 -15.72
C LEU A 141 12.06 -30.22 -17.08
N ARG A 142 12.17 -28.94 -17.47
CA ARG A 142 12.93 -28.46 -18.61
C ARG A 142 13.75 -27.26 -18.20
N GLN A 143 14.92 -27.11 -18.79
CA GLN A 143 15.78 -25.96 -18.57
C GLN A 143 15.04 -24.68 -18.97
N MET A 144 14.97 -23.73 -18.05
CA MET A 144 14.53 -22.37 -18.35
C MET A 144 15.68 -21.62 -19.00
N LEU A 145 15.44 -21.06 -20.18
CA LEU A 145 16.44 -20.29 -20.92
C LEU A 145 16.29 -18.81 -20.59
N SER A 146 17.43 -18.12 -20.51
CA SER A 146 17.45 -16.66 -20.52
C SER A 146 17.40 -16.14 -21.96
N LEU A 147 16.93 -14.91 -22.12
CA LEU A 147 17.02 -14.19 -23.40
C LEU A 147 18.24 -13.26 -23.37
N ASP A 148 18.95 -13.20 -24.49
CA ASP A 148 19.93 -12.14 -24.73
C ASP A 148 19.21 -10.81 -25.00
N ASN A 149 19.91 -9.70 -24.75
CA ASN A 149 19.37 -8.35 -24.92
C ASN A 149 19.99 -7.65 -26.14
N ALA A 150 19.23 -6.74 -26.73
CA ALA A 150 19.69 -5.72 -27.66
C ALA A 150 19.17 -4.36 -27.18
N PHE A 151 20.04 -3.36 -27.11
CA PHE A 151 19.73 -2.02 -26.60
C PHE A 151 19.50 -1.00 -27.71
N ASP A 152 19.98 -1.29 -28.91
CA ASP A 152 19.81 -0.46 -30.10
C ASP A 152 19.51 -1.28 -31.36
N ASP A 153 19.18 -0.55 -32.43
CA ASP A 153 18.82 -1.14 -33.72
C ASP A 153 19.99 -1.85 -34.41
N GLU A 154 21.24 -1.47 -34.10
CA GLU A 154 22.43 -2.07 -34.71
C GLU A 154 22.69 -3.45 -34.12
N GLU A 155 22.59 -3.58 -32.79
CA GLU A 155 22.65 -4.86 -32.08
C GLU A 155 21.54 -5.80 -32.53
N LEU A 156 20.31 -5.30 -32.71
CA LEU A 156 19.18 -6.11 -33.17
C LEU A 156 19.40 -6.65 -34.60
N ARG A 157 19.94 -5.83 -35.51
CA ARG A 157 20.30 -6.27 -36.86
C ARG A 157 21.42 -7.31 -36.86
N ALA A 158 22.45 -7.11 -36.03
CA ALA A 158 23.53 -8.07 -35.89
C ALA A 158 23.05 -9.43 -35.36
N TRP A 159 22.05 -9.42 -34.47
CA TRP A 159 21.37 -10.64 -34.01
C TRP A 159 20.62 -11.34 -35.15
N GLU A 160 19.87 -10.60 -35.97
CA GLU A 160 19.17 -11.14 -37.14
C GLU A 160 20.14 -11.75 -38.16
N GLU A 161 21.24 -11.06 -38.49
CA GLU A 161 22.27 -11.57 -39.40
C GLU A 161 22.88 -12.89 -38.90
N ARG A 162 23.05 -13.02 -37.57
CA ARG A 162 23.54 -14.25 -36.95
C ARG A 162 22.51 -15.38 -37.06
N LEU A 163 21.24 -15.09 -36.82
CA LEU A 163 20.15 -16.05 -36.97
C LEU A 163 20.04 -16.57 -38.40
N VAL A 164 20.08 -15.68 -39.39
CA VAL A 164 20.05 -16.05 -40.82
C VAL A 164 21.23 -16.93 -41.19
N ARG A 165 22.42 -16.67 -40.66
CA ARG A 165 23.60 -17.51 -40.90
C ARG A 165 23.46 -18.92 -40.34
N ILE A 166 22.76 -19.08 -39.22
CA ILE A 166 22.58 -20.37 -38.53
C ILE A 166 21.42 -21.17 -39.13
N ALA A 167 20.30 -20.50 -39.41
CA ALA A 167 19.03 -21.14 -39.73
C ALA A 167 18.54 -20.90 -41.18
N GLY A 168 19.24 -20.06 -41.95
CA GLY A 168 18.94 -19.74 -43.35
C GLY A 168 17.99 -18.55 -43.54
N ASP A 169 17.87 -18.12 -44.79
CA ASP A 169 17.13 -16.91 -45.19
C ASP A 169 15.62 -16.99 -44.92
N ASP A 170 15.06 -18.19 -44.77
CA ASP A 170 13.63 -18.37 -44.56
C ASP A 170 13.17 -17.86 -43.19
N VAL A 171 14.08 -17.77 -42.21
CA VAL A 171 13.78 -17.18 -40.89
C VAL A 171 13.46 -15.69 -41.02
N ALA A 172 14.30 -14.92 -41.73
CA ALA A 172 14.05 -13.49 -41.95
C ALA A 172 12.75 -13.25 -42.74
N LYS A 173 12.39 -14.15 -43.66
CA LYS A 173 11.15 -14.06 -44.44
C LYS A 173 9.89 -14.41 -43.64
N SER A 174 10.02 -15.23 -42.60
CA SER A 174 8.90 -15.70 -41.79
C SER A 174 8.36 -14.64 -40.84
N GLY A 175 9.15 -13.58 -40.59
CA GLY A 175 8.81 -12.51 -39.65
C GLY A 175 8.99 -12.91 -38.18
N TYR A 176 8.72 -11.97 -37.27
CA TYR A 176 8.91 -12.14 -35.84
C TYR A 176 7.60 -11.94 -35.07
N THR A 177 7.44 -12.71 -33.99
CA THR A 177 6.44 -12.42 -32.96
C THR A 177 7.07 -11.50 -31.93
N ALA A 178 6.47 -10.32 -31.74
CA ALA A 178 6.90 -9.37 -30.74
C ALA A 178 5.91 -9.38 -29.57
N GLU A 179 6.44 -9.59 -28.37
CA GLU A 179 5.68 -9.57 -27.12
C GLU A 179 6.24 -8.50 -26.20
N LEU A 180 5.38 -7.93 -25.35
CA LEU A 180 5.82 -6.97 -24.34
C LEU A 180 6.61 -7.71 -23.26
N LYS A 181 7.84 -7.27 -22.99
CA LYS A 181 8.63 -7.78 -21.86
C LYS A 181 7.97 -7.40 -20.54
N ILE A 182 7.38 -8.38 -19.86
CA ILE A 182 6.82 -8.21 -18.51
C ILE A 182 7.98 -8.25 -17.52
N ASP A 183 8.21 -7.14 -16.83
CA ASP A 183 9.26 -7.05 -15.81
C ASP A 183 8.71 -7.58 -14.48
N GLY A 184 8.85 -8.90 -14.30
CA GLY A 184 8.35 -9.64 -13.15
C GLY A 184 9.33 -10.72 -12.69
N ILE A 185 8.81 -11.72 -11.99
CA ILE A 185 9.59 -12.88 -11.56
C ILE A 185 9.27 -14.03 -12.52
N ALA A 186 10.29 -14.67 -13.06
CA ALA A 186 10.20 -15.83 -13.94
C ALA A 186 10.54 -17.11 -13.18
#